data_AF-A0A2W6TYS6-F1
#
_entry.id   AF-A0A2W6TYS6-F1
#
_cell.length_a   1.000
_cell.length_b   1.000
_cell.length_c   1.000
_cell.angle_alpha   90.00
_cell.angle_beta   90.00
_cell.angle_gamma   90.00
#
_symmetry.space_group_name_H-M   'P 1'
#
loop_
_entity.id
_entity.type
_entity.pdbx_description
1 polymer ?
#
loop_
_entity_poly.entity_id
_entity_poly.type
_entity_poly.pdbx_seq_one_letter_code
_entity_poly.pdbx_strand_id
1 'polypeptide(L)'
;VYNIRNNKHIIFAIWLSKINENGTVLKLSTFNKKFGLKYKNANDFCFKFLKPARENLNRYNNLSFNYHYKGDSIFIQPFYIKGTIDISSDSVKGSELISTVGDQNKKITRRLHYFKKRYGLKQEEMLRFSYQYRTISQTRELIEKAFATFIKKNRLNGISSTQLQGTDFLRKIQEIIIELYRETKMGELLPNGYPVIL
;
A
#
# COMPACT_ATOMS: atom_id res chain seq x y z
N VAL A 1 -10.29 -22.88 -2.56
CA VAL A 1 -11.33 -22.77 -3.61
C VAL A 1 -11.16 -21.43 -4.32
N TYR A 2 -10.88 -21.42 -5.63
CA TYR A 2 -10.65 -20.19 -6.40
C TYR A 2 -11.95 -19.38 -6.55
N ASN A 3 -12.04 -18.21 -5.92
CA ASN A 3 -13.18 -17.29 -6.08
C ASN A 3 -13.02 -16.42 -7.35
N ILE A 4 -12.93 -17.08 -8.50
CA ILE A 4 -12.74 -16.44 -9.81
C ILE A 4 -13.99 -16.69 -10.66
N ARG A 5 -14.74 -15.63 -11.02
CA ARG A 5 -15.95 -15.71 -11.85
C ARG A 5 -15.68 -15.95 -13.35
N ASN A 6 -14.42 -15.86 -13.81
CA ASN A 6 -14.03 -15.99 -15.21
C ASN A 6 -13.20 -17.27 -15.44
N ASN A 7 -13.76 -18.23 -16.16
CA ASN A 7 -13.11 -19.53 -16.45
C ASN A 7 -11.71 -19.37 -17.06
N LYS A 8 -11.49 -18.33 -17.87
CA LYS A 8 -10.18 -18.08 -18.50
C LYS A 8 -9.13 -17.61 -17.50
N HIS A 9 -9.53 -16.84 -16.48
CA HIS A 9 -8.64 -16.45 -15.37
C HIS A 9 -8.30 -17.65 -14.48
N ILE A 10 -9.22 -18.61 -14.31
CA ILE A 10 -8.93 -19.87 -13.59
C ILE A 10 -7.86 -20.67 -14.33
N ILE A 11 -8.04 -20.89 -15.63
CA ILE A 11 -7.08 -21.64 -16.45
C ILE A 11 -5.72 -20.92 -16.45
N PHE A 12 -5.73 -19.58 -16.52
CA PHE A 12 -4.51 -18.78 -16.38
C PHE A 12 -3.82 -18.98 -15.03
N ALA A 13 -4.58 -19.00 -13.92
CA ALA A 13 -4.04 -19.22 -12.58
C ALA A 13 -3.41 -20.62 -12.41
N ILE A 14 -4.07 -21.65 -12.95
CA ILE A 14 -3.53 -23.02 -12.98
C ILE A 14 -2.25 -23.09 -13.82
N TRP A 15 -2.20 -22.36 -14.94
CA TRP A 15 -0.98 -22.27 -15.73
C TRP A 15 0.12 -21.51 -14.98
N LEU A 16 -0.22 -20.44 -14.26
CA LEU A 16 0.71 -19.64 -13.47
C LEU A 16 1.38 -20.46 -12.36
N SER A 17 0.69 -21.43 -11.77
CA SER A 17 1.31 -22.32 -10.76
C SER A 17 2.32 -23.32 -11.35
N LYS A 18 2.44 -23.40 -12.68
CA LYS A 18 3.35 -24.30 -13.39
C LYS A 18 4.57 -23.59 -13.99
N ILE A 19 4.64 -22.26 -13.91
CA ILE A 19 5.80 -21.51 -14.42
C ILE A 19 6.85 -21.34 -13.32
N ASN A 20 8.13 -21.26 -13.73
CA ASN A 20 9.24 -21.06 -12.82
C ASN A 20 9.16 -19.67 -12.13
N GLU A 21 9.68 -19.57 -10.91
CA GLU A 21 9.79 -18.34 -10.12
C GLU A 21 10.53 -17.21 -10.86
N ASN A 22 11.49 -17.56 -11.72
CA ASN A 22 12.21 -16.61 -12.56
C ASN A 22 11.33 -15.96 -13.66
N GLY A 23 10.10 -16.44 -13.84
CA GLY A 23 9.16 -15.94 -14.82
C GLY A 23 9.29 -16.58 -16.21
N THR A 24 8.49 -16.06 -17.14
CA THR A 24 8.44 -16.51 -18.53
C THR A 24 8.12 -15.33 -19.45
N VAL A 25 8.53 -15.45 -20.70
CA VAL A 25 8.19 -14.52 -21.78
C VAL A 25 7.47 -15.28 -22.87
N LEU A 26 6.30 -14.81 -23.27
CA LEU A 26 5.53 -15.40 -24.36
C LEU A 26 4.95 -14.31 -25.26
N LYS A 27 4.74 -14.64 -26.54
CA LYS A 27 4.05 -13.74 -27.48
C LYS A 27 2.55 -13.68 -27.18
N LEU A 28 1.92 -12.56 -27.52
CA LEU A 28 0.46 -12.40 -27.42
C LEU A 28 -0.30 -13.52 -28.14
N SER A 29 0.15 -13.91 -29.33
CA SER A 29 -0.46 -15.00 -30.11
C SER A 29 -0.47 -16.33 -29.34
N THR A 30 0.58 -16.62 -28.58
CA THR A 30 0.67 -17.79 -27.71
C THR A 30 -0.37 -17.72 -26.59
N PHE A 31 -0.52 -16.56 -25.94
CA PHE A 31 -1.57 -16.37 -24.92
C PHE A 31 -2.98 -16.52 -25.52
N ASN A 32 -3.25 -15.90 -26.66
CA ASN A 32 -4.52 -16.02 -27.37
C ASN A 32 -4.85 -17.48 -27.68
N LYS A 33 -3.90 -18.24 -28.25
CA LYS A 33 -4.09 -19.66 -28.55
C LYS A 33 -4.29 -20.49 -27.28
N LYS A 34 -3.44 -20.30 -26.26
CA LYS A 34 -3.40 -21.14 -25.06
C LYS A 34 -4.64 -20.99 -24.18
N PHE A 35 -5.20 -19.79 -24.09
CA PHE A 35 -6.32 -19.48 -23.20
C PHE A 35 -7.62 -19.17 -23.96
N GLY A 36 -7.66 -19.41 -25.28
CA GLY A 36 -8.82 -19.13 -26.12
C GLY A 36 -9.23 -17.66 -26.10
N LEU A 37 -8.26 -16.74 -26.19
CA LEU A 37 -8.46 -15.29 -26.17
C LEU A 37 -8.34 -14.70 -27.58
N LYS A 38 -8.86 -13.47 -27.75
CA LYS A 38 -8.91 -12.76 -29.03
C LYS A 38 -8.46 -11.30 -28.87
N TYR A 39 -7.39 -11.06 -28.12
CA TYR A 39 -6.86 -9.71 -27.95
C TYR A 39 -6.02 -9.31 -29.17
N LYS A 40 -6.24 -8.10 -29.69
CA LYS A 40 -5.57 -7.60 -30.90
C LYS A 40 -4.12 -7.16 -30.65
N ASN A 41 -3.84 -6.59 -29.49
CA ASN A 41 -2.52 -6.06 -29.15
C ASN A 41 -2.18 -6.37 -27.68
N ALA A 42 -0.88 -6.31 -27.34
CA ALA A 42 -0.36 -6.67 -26.02
C ALA A 42 -0.84 -5.71 -24.92
N ASN A 43 -1.06 -4.44 -25.26
CA ASN A 43 -1.60 -3.43 -24.35
C ASN A 43 -3.01 -3.85 -23.87
N ASP A 44 -3.94 -4.10 -24.80
CA ASP A 44 -5.29 -4.56 -24.52
C ASP A 44 -5.29 -5.83 -23.67
N PHE A 45 -4.45 -6.82 -24.00
CA PHE A 45 -4.30 -8.02 -23.19
C PHE A 45 -3.84 -7.71 -21.76
N CYS A 46 -2.82 -6.86 -21.62
CA CYS A 46 -2.28 -6.47 -20.32
C CYS A 46 -3.32 -5.74 -19.45
N PHE A 47 -4.07 -4.80 -20.01
CA PHE A 47 -5.02 -3.99 -19.23
C PHE A 47 -6.38 -4.66 -19.04
N LYS A 48 -6.87 -5.41 -20.03
CA LYS A 48 -8.23 -6.00 -20.00
C LYS A 48 -8.25 -7.45 -19.52
N PHE A 49 -7.12 -8.16 -19.53
CA PHE A 49 -7.03 -9.55 -19.04
C PHE A 49 -6.08 -9.68 -17.85
N LEU A 50 -4.80 -9.31 -18.02
CA LEU A 50 -3.81 -9.54 -16.95
C LEU A 50 -4.05 -8.69 -15.72
N LYS A 51 -4.42 -7.41 -15.89
CA LYS A 51 -4.74 -6.52 -14.76
C LYS A 51 -5.85 -7.08 -13.88
N PRO A 52 -7.07 -7.39 -14.39
CA PRO A 52 -8.13 -7.95 -13.56
C PRO A 52 -7.81 -9.36 -13.04
N ALA A 53 -7.08 -10.19 -13.80
CA ALA A 53 -6.62 -11.49 -13.31
C ALA A 53 -5.69 -11.33 -12.10
N ARG A 54 -4.70 -10.43 -12.19
CA ARG A 54 -3.75 -10.12 -11.11
C ARG A 54 -4.44 -9.54 -9.88
N GLU A 55 -5.37 -8.61 -10.06
CA GLU A 55 -6.14 -8.01 -8.96
C GLU A 55 -6.95 -9.08 -8.22
N ASN A 56 -7.56 -10.02 -8.94
CA ASN A 56 -8.26 -11.15 -8.33
C ASN A 56 -7.29 -12.09 -7.60
N LEU A 57 -6.18 -12.50 -8.23
CA LEU A 57 -5.19 -13.38 -7.59
C LEU A 57 -4.57 -12.76 -6.35
N ASN A 58 -4.25 -11.46 -6.39
CA ASN A 58 -3.75 -10.71 -5.22
C ASN A 58 -4.71 -10.73 -4.03
N ARG A 59 -6.01 -10.85 -4.30
CA ARG A 59 -7.05 -10.79 -3.29
C ARG A 59 -7.40 -12.16 -2.71
N TYR A 60 -7.36 -13.23 -3.52
CA TYR A 60 -7.90 -14.54 -3.15
C TYR A 60 -6.88 -15.69 -3.17
N ASN A 61 -5.63 -15.48 -3.58
CA ASN A 61 -4.63 -16.53 -3.69
C ASN A 61 -3.30 -16.15 -3.03
N ASN A 62 -2.54 -17.18 -2.65
CA ASN A 62 -1.17 -17.05 -2.14
C ASN A 62 -0.15 -16.83 -3.28
N LEU A 63 -0.52 -17.16 -4.52
CA LEU A 63 0.28 -16.99 -5.73
C LEU A 63 -0.32 -15.90 -6.63
N SER A 64 0.49 -14.93 -7.01
CA SER A 64 0.15 -13.89 -7.98
C SER A 64 1.33 -13.66 -8.93
N PHE A 65 1.30 -12.58 -9.70
CA PHE A 65 2.31 -12.30 -10.71
C PHE A 65 2.50 -10.80 -11.00
N ASN A 66 3.70 -10.43 -11.42
CA ASN A 66 4.01 -9.17 -12.07
C ASN A 66 4.01 -9.37 -13.58
N TYR A 67 3.70 -8.31 -14.31
CA TYR A 67 3.73 -8.36 -15.77
C TYR A 67 4.13 -7.02 -16.38
N HIS A 68 4.70 -7.09 -17.58
CA HIS A 68 4.87 -5.97 -18.49
C HIS A 68 4.92 -6.51 -19.93
N TYR A 69 4.94 -5.63 -20.92
CA TYR A 69 5.08 -6.00 -22.31
C TYR A 69 6.08 -5.10 -23.04
N LYS A 70 6.71 -5.64 -24.08
CA LYS A 70 7.57 -4.91 -25.03
C LYS A 70 7.25 -5.41 -26.44
N GLY A 71 6.61 -4.56 -27.24
CA GLY A 71 5.98 -5.00 -28.50
C GLY A 71 4.96 -6.11 -28.22
N ASP A 72 5.08 -7.23 -28.94
CA ASP A 72 4.22 -8.41 -28.76
C ASP A 72 4.68 -9.39 -27.67
N SER A 73 5.83 -9.13 -27.04
CA SER A 73 6.36 -9.99 -25.98
C SER A 73 5.78 -9.58 -24.63
N ILE A 74 5.16 -10.53 -23.94
CA ILE A 74 4.59 -10.33 -22.61
C ILE A 74 5.40 -11.12 -21.60
N PHE A 75 5.86 -10.41 -20.58
CA PHE A 75 6.68 -10.92 -19.50
C PHE A 75 5.76 -11.17 -18.31
N ILE A 76 5.79 -12.39 -17.76
CA ILE A 76 5.05 -12.79 -16.56
C ILE A 76 6.05 -13.32 -15.55
N GLN A 77 6.05 -12.75 -14.35
CA GLN A 77 6.88 -13.23 -13.25
C GLN A 77 6.01 -13.55 -12.05
N PRO A 78 5.89 -14.83 -11.64
CA PRO A 78 5.08 -15.21 -10.50
C PRO A 78 5.74 -14.73 -9.20
N PHE A 79 4.94 -14.50 -8.16
CA PHE A 79 5.43 -14.24 -6.82
C PHE A 79 4.44 -14.73 -5.77
N TYR A 80 4.96 -15.18 -4.64
CA TYR A 80 4.15 -15.54 -3.48
C TYR A 80 3.87 -14.31 -2.62
N ILE A 81 2.62 -14.15 -2.21
CA ILE A 81 2.19 -13.11 -1.29
C ILE A 81 2.53 -13.59 0.12
N LYS A 82 3.57 -13.00 0.75
CA LYS A 82 3.89 -13.25 2.16
C LYS A 82 2.72 -12.77 3.03
N GLY A 83 1.90 -13.72 3.49
CA GLY A 83 0.75 -13.47 4.37
C GLY A 83 -0.24 -14.63 4.55
N THR A 84 0.09 -15.86 4.14
CA THR A 84 -0.81 -17.04 4.28
C THR A 84 -0.18 -18.21 5.06
N ILE A 85 0.69 -17.87 6.02
CA ILE A 85 1.20 -18.73 7.10
C ILE A 85 1.15 -17.79 8.32
N ASP A 86 0.29 -17.88 9.34
CA ASP A 86 -0.39 -19.00 10.00
C ASP A 86 -1.92 -18.79 10.10
N ILE A 87 -2.70 -19.86 9.91
CA ILE A 87 -4.10 -19.94 10.33
C ILE A 87 -4.15 -20.95 11.47
N SER A 88 -4.12 -20.42 12.70
CA SER A 88 -4.65 -21.09 13.88
C SER A 88 -5.39 -20.07 14.73
N SER A 89 -6.55 -19.63 14.25
CA SER A 89 -7.71 -19.28 15.09
C SER A 89 -8.83 -18.70 14.21
N ASP A 90 -10.02 -19.23 14.42
CA ASP A 90 -11.28 -18.89 13.78
C ASP A 90 -11.59 -17.39 13.70
N SER A 91 -11.93 -16.91 12.50
CA SER A 91 -13.24 -16.31 12.20
C SER A 91 -13.21 -15.57 10.86
N VAL A 92 -14.22 -15.90 10.05
CA VAL A 92 -14.47 -15.42 8.69
C VAL A 92 -14.89 -13.94 8.69
N LYS A 93 -14.30 -13.12 7.82
CA LYS A 93 -15.00 -12.26 6.83
C LYS A 93 -14.04 -11.36 6.03
N GLY A 94 -14.17 -11.41 4.71
CA GLY A 94 -13.99 -10.22 3.86
C GLY A 94 -12.65 -10.08 3.14
N SER A 95 -12.48 -10.82 2.05
CA SER A 95 -11.38 -10.67 1.08
C SER A 95 -11.21 -9.23 0.50
N GLU A 96 -12.16 -8.32 0.72
CA GLU A 96 -11.99 -6.87 0.46
C GLU A 96 -10.96 -6.18 1.36
N LEU A 97 -10.81 -6.63 2.60
CA LEU A 97 -9.90 -6.05 3.59
C LEU A 97 -8.43 -6.34 3.25
N ILE A 98 -8.10 -7.48 2.65
CA ILE A 98 -6.70 -7.90 2.45
C ILE A 98 -6.05 -7.12 1.30
N SER A 99 -6.78 -6.87 0.22
CA SER A 99 -6.31 -6.02 -0.89
C SER A 99 -6.16 -4.55 -0.48
N THR A 100 -7.05 -4.05 0.38
CA THR A 100 -7.00 -2.67 0.87
C THR A 100 -5.90 -2.53 1.93
N VAL A 101 -5.74 -3.47 2.86
CA VAL A 101 -4.67 -3.46 3.86
C VAL A 101 -3.28 -3.53 3.19
N GLY A 102 -3.10 -4.34 2.15
CA GLY A 102 -1.86 -4.38 1.39
C GLY A 102 -1.53 -3.08 0.65
N ASP A 103 -2.53 -2.40 0.07
CA ASP A 103 -2.36 -1.09 -0.56
C ASP A 103 -2.16 0.04 0.46
N GLN A 104 -2.88 0.00 1.58
CA GLN A 104 -2.75 0.94 2.70
C GLN A 104 -1.38 0.83 3.36
N ASN A 105 -0.85 -0.37 3.58
CA ASN A 105 0.50 -0.57 4.11
C ASN A 105 1.57 -0.02 3.17
N LYS A 106 1.38 -0.13 1.85
CA LYS A 106 2.26 0.50 0.85
C LYS A 106 2.17 2.03 0.92
N LYS A 107 0.96 2.60 1.04
CA LYS A 107 0.77 4.06 1.21
C LYS A 107 1.42 4.56 2.50
N ILE A 108 1.20 3.89 3.62
CA ILE A 108 1.82 4.18 4.92
C ILE A 108 3.35 4.15 4.81
N THR A 109 3.90 3.10 4.20
CA THR A 109 5.35 2.95 4.05
C THR A 109 5.95 4.07 3.20
N ARG A 110 5.31 4.40 2.08
CA ARG A 110 5.73 5.53 1.22
C ARG A 110 5.66 6.86 1.97
N ARG A 111 4.61 7.06 2.77
CA ARG A 111 4.39 8.30 3.51
C ARG A 111 5.41 8.47 4.65
N LEU A 112 5.72 7.40 5.37
CA LEU A 112 6.80 7.38 6.35
C LEU A 112 8.18 7.62 5.71
N HIS A 113 8.43 7.02 4.54
CA HIS A 113 9.67 7.27 3.79
C HIS A 113 9.78 8.74 3.36
N TYR A 114 8.68 9.35 2.92
CA TYR A 114 8.62 10.77 2.62
C TYR A 114 8.99 11.63 3.83
N PHE A 115 8.41 11.38 5.01
CA PHE A 115 8.74 12.13 6.22
C PHE A 115 10.22 11.97 6.59
N LYS A 116 10.71 10.72 6.59
CA LYS A 116 12.11 10.40 6.89
C LYS A 116 13.06 11.16 5.97
N LYS A 117 12.82 11.12 4.66
CA LYS A 117 13.70 11.73 3.66
C LYS A 117 13.61 13.25 3.63
N ARG A 118 12.41 13.81 3.70
CA ARG A 118 12.18 15.26 3.56
C ARG A 118 12.62 16.04 4.79
N TYR A 119 12.46 15.46 5.97
CA TYR A 119 12.74 16.13 7.25
C TYR A 119 13.95 15.54 7.98
N GLY A 120 14.73 14.67 7.33
CA GLY A 120 16.00 14.18 7.86
C GLY A 120 15.88 13.34 9.15
N LEU A 121 14.78 12.60 9.32
CA LEU A 121 14.55 11.82 10.53
C LEU A 121 15.51 10.65 10.66
N LYS A 122 16.23 10.57 11.78
CA LYS A 122 17.11 9.45 12.14
C LYS A 122 16.30 8.21 12.48
N GLN A 123 16.97 7.06 12.51
CA GLN A 123 16.30 5.80 12.79
C GLN A 123 15.66 5.77 14.20
N GLU A 124 16.33 6.37 15.17
CA GLU A 124 15.86 6.52 16.56
C GLU A 124 14.60 7.39 16.62
N GLU A 125 14.61 8.56 15.98
CA GLU A 125 13.47 9.47 15.88
C GLU A 125 12.27 8.84 15.15
N MET A 126 12.55 7.91 14.23
CA MET A 126 11.51 7.19 13.48
C MET A 126 10.84 6.06 14.27
N LEU A 127 11.41 5.57 15.37
CA LEU A 127 10.85 4.42 16.11
C LEU A 127 9.43 4.70 16.60
N ARG A 128 9.27 5.70 17.46
CA ARG A 128 7.97 6.02 18.05
C ARG A 128 7.02 6.64 17.03
N PHE A 129 7.51 7.55 16.19
CA PHE A 129 6.73 8.17 15.12
C PHE A 129 6.12 7.14 14.17
N SER A 130 6.94 6.20 13.67
CA SER A 130 6.44 5.18 12.73
C SER A 130 5.50 4.18 13.38
N TYR A 131 5.71 3.83 14.65
CA TYR A 131 4.80 2.98 15.40
C TYR A 131 3.41 3.62 15.51
N GLN A 132 3.34 4.86 16.01
CA GLN A 132 2.08 5.58 16.14
C GLN A 132 1.35 5.73 14.81
N TYR A 133 2.08 6.06 13.76
CA TYR A 133 1.54 6.24 12.41
C TYR A 133 1.01 4.93 11.79
N ARG A 134 1.62 3.78 12.11
CA ARG A 134 1.21 2.46 11.58
C ARG A 134 0.07 1.83 12.36
N THR A 135 0.11 1.93 13.69
CA THR A 135 -0.70 1.09 14.57
C THR A 135 -2.11 1.66 14.79
N ILE A 136 -2.25 2.99 14.88
CA ILE A 136 -3.52 3.62 15.25
C ILE A 136 -4.00 4.54 14.12
N SER A 137 -5.11 4.20 13.48
CA SER A 137 -5.64 4.94 12.33
C SER A 137 -6.03 6.38 12.68
N GLN A 138 -6.65 6.59 13.85
CA GLN A 138 -7.03 7.91 14.34
C GLN A 138 -5.80 8.79 14.58
N THR A 139 -4.75 8.23 15.19
CA THR A 139 -3.46 8.91 15.39
C THR A 139 -2.84 9.31 14.07
N ARG A 140 -2.87 8.42 13.06
CA ARG A 140 -2.38 8.71 11.72
C ARG A 140 -3.14 9.87 11.06
N GLU A 141 -4.47 9.88 11.15
CA GLU A 141 -5.28 10.99 10.62
C GLU A 141 -4.97 12.31 11.32
N LEU A 142 -4.77 12.28 12.64
CA LEU A 142 -4.37 13.46 13.41
C LEU A 142 -2.97 13.95 13.01
N ILE A 143 -2.01 13.04 12.79
CA ILE A 143 -0.67 13.39 12.28
C ILE A 143 -0.76 14.03 10.89
N GLU A 144 -1.59 13.51 9.98
CA GLU A 144 -1.75 14.10 8.64
C GLU A 144 -2.41 15.48 8.69
N LYS A 145 -3.41 15.69 9.57
CA LYS A 145 -3.98 17.02 9.82
C LYS A 145 -2.95 17.98 10.40
N ALA A 146 -2.18 17.53 11.39
CA ALA A 146 -1.12 18.33 11.99
C ALA A 146 -0.06 18.73 10.95
N PHE A 147 0.31 17.81 10.07
CA PHE A 147 1.22 18.08 8.96
C PHE A 147 0.65 19.10 7.96
N ALA A 148 -0.63 19.00 7.59
CA ALA A 148 -1.26 19.97 6.70
C ALA A 148 -1.26 21.38 7.32
N THR A 149 -1.59 21.47 8.62
CA THR A 149 -1.53 22.73 9.38
C THR A 149 -0.10 23.26 9.46
N PHE A 150 0.90 22.41 9.69
CA PHE A 150 2.31 22.76 9.68
C PHE A 150 2.73 23.40 8.35
N ILE A 151 2.39 22.77 7.21
CA ILE A 151 2.69 23.32 5.88
C ILE A 151 1.99 24.67 5.66
N LYS A 152 0.72 24.79 6.05
CA LYS A 152 -0.05 26.04 5.92
C LYS A 152 0.57 27.17 6.75
N LYS A 153 0.90 26.92 8.02
CA LYS A 153 1.55 27.91 8.91
C LYS A 153 2.90 28.37 8.34
N ASN A 154 3.73 27.45 7.85
CA ASN A 154 5.02 27.79 7.23
C ASN A 154 4.85 28.64 5.96
N ARG A 155 3.90 28.27 5.09
CA ARG A 155 3.61 29.04 3.87
C ARG A 155 3.14 30.46 4.17
N LEU A 156 2.28 30.64 5.17
CA LEU A 156 1.80 31.97 5.59
C LEU A 156 2.95 32.84 6.13
N ASN A 157 3.91 32.23 6.81
CA ASN A 157 5.07 32.93 7.36
C ASN A 157 6.21 33.10 6.35
N GLY A 158 6.06 32.63 5.10
CA GLY A 158 7.12 32.67 4.09
C GLY A 158 8.33 31.78 4.41
N ILE A 159 8.19 30.84 5.34
CA ILE A 159 9.27 29.97 5.82
C ILE A 159 9.23 28.64 5.07
N SER A 160 10.39 28.13 4.65
CA SER A 160 10.45 26.78 4.11
C SER A 160 10.22 25.75 5.22
N SER A 161 9.21 24.89 5.01
CA SER A 161 8.91 23.79 5.94
C SER A 161 10.10 22.88 6.25
N THR A 162 11.10 22.81 5.37
CA THR A 162 12.29 21.95 5.53
C THR A 162 13.41 22.58 6.34
N GLN A 163 13.23 23.83 6.83
CA GLN A 163 14.16 24.43 7.79
C GLN A 163 14.13 23.69 9.14
N LEU A 164 12.96 23.15 9.53
CA LEU A 164 12.87 22.26 10.67
C LEU A 164 13.17 20.83 10.23
N GLN A 165 14.17 20.21 10.84
CA GLN A 165 14.59 18.83 10.56
C GLN A 165 14.70 18.01 11.84
N GLY A 166 14.77 16.69 11.70
CA GLY A 166 14.95 15.76 12.80
C GLY A 166 13.91 15.95 13.91
N THR A 167 14.42 15.97 15.14
CA THR A 167 13.63 16.20 16.35
C THR A 167 12.87 17.52 16.34
N ASP A 168 13.39 18.60 15.74
CA ASP A 168 12.70 19.90 15.73
C ASP A 168 11.43 19.86 14.88
N PHE A 169 11.48 19.13 13.76
CA PHE A 169 10.28 18.84 12.98
C PHE A 169 9.26 18.04 13.82
N LEU A 170 9.70 16.97 14.49
CA LEU A 170 8.79 16.14 15.29
C LEU A 170 8.17 16.91 16.46
N ARG A 171 8.94 17.77 17.14
CA ARG A 171 8.43 18.65 18.19
C ARG A 171 7.35 19.58 17.65
N LYS A 172 7.58 20.19 16.49
CA LYS A 172 6.59 21.08 15.88
C LYS A 172 5.31 20.34 15.48
N ILE A 173 5.43 19.13 14.97
CA ILE A 173 4.27 18.28 14.69
C ILE A 173 3.54 17.90 15.99
N GLN A 174 4.28 17.55 17.06
CA GLN A 174 3.70 17.22 18.37
C GLN A 174 2.90 18.39 18.96
N GLU A 175 3.43 19.61 18.88
CA GLU A 175 2.70 20.82 19.32
C GLU A 175 1.36 20.97 18.60
N ILE A 176 1.37 20.84 17.27
CA ILE A 176 0.15 20.98 16.46
C ILE A 176 -0.82 19.81 16.73
N ILE A 177 -0.32 18.60 16.97
CA ILE A 177 -1.15 17.45 17.40
C ILE A 177 -1.87 17.78 18.72
N ILE A 178 -1.17 18.37 19.69
CA ILE A 178 -1.75 18.77 20.98
C ILE A 178 -2.84 19.83 20.78
N GLU A 179 -2.56 20.87 19.98
CA GLU A 179 -3.54 21.91 19.62
C GLU A 179 -4.81 21.28 19.03
N LEU A 180 -4.67 20.49 17.95
CA LEU A 180 -5.79 19.87 17.25
C LEU A 180 -6.56 18.86 18.10
N TYR A 181 -5.87 18.11 18.97
CA TYR A 181 -6.51 17.14 19.86
C TYR A 181 -7.40 17.83 20.90
N ARG A 182 -6.92 18.94 21.49
CA ARG A 182 -7.65 19.71 22.51
C ARG A 182 -8.93 20.35 21.98
N GLU A 183 -9.01 20.61 20.69
CA GLU A 183 -10.22 21.11 20.02
C GLU A 183 -11.32 20.03 19.85
N THR A 184 -11.01 18.76 20.16
CA THR A 184 -12.00 17.68 20.08
C THR A 184 -12.75 17.50 21.39
N LYS A 185 -13.98 16.95 21.33
CA LYS A 185 -14.74 16.55 22.55
C LYS A 185 -13.97 15.62 23.48
N MET A 186 -13.11 14.75 22.92
CA MET A 186 -12.25 13.88 23.73
C MET A 186 -11.10 14.65 24.37
N GLY A 187 -10.60 15.70 23.73
CA GLY A 187 -9.63 16.63 24.30
C GLY A 187 -10.21 17.50 25.43
N GLU A 188 -11.49 17.84 25.36
CA GLU A 188 -12.19 18.51 26.47
C GLU A 188 -12.27 17.60 27.70
N LEU A 189 -12.57 16.31 27.50
CA LEU A 189 -12.68 15.31 28.57
C LEU A 189 -11.30 14.89 29.12
N LEU A 190 -10.31 14.70 28.24
CA LEU A 190 -8.99 14.16 28.55
C LEU A 190 -7.90 15.04 27.92
N PRO A 191 -7.61 16.24 28.45
CA PRO A 191 -6.74 17.24 27.80
C PRO A 191 -5.29 16.81 27.55
N ASN A 192 -4.84 15.74 28.22
CA ASN A 192 -3.50 15.16 28.09
C ASN A 192 -3.50 13.76 27.44
N GLY A 193 -4.63 13.32 26.87
CA GLY A 193 -4.78 12.02 26.21
C GLY A 193 -4.31 11.99 24.75
N TYR A 194 -3.52 12.97 24.31
CA TYR A 194 -3.04 13.06 22.94
C TYR A 194 -1.97 11.99 22.63
N PRO A 195 -1.85 11.53 21.38
CA PRO A 195 -0.79 10.62 20.99
C PRO A 195 0.58 11.31 21.06
N VAL A 196 1.56 10.59 21.59
CA VAL A 196 2.95 11.05 21.69
C VAL A 196 3.79 10.37 20.62
N ILE A 197 4.37 11.20 19.75
CA ILE A 197 5.13 10.76 18.56
C ILE A 197 6.66 10.94 18.70
N LEU A 198 7.11 11.58 19.78
CA LEU A 198 8.52 11.79 20.15
C LEU A 198 9.07 10.60 20.94
#